data_AF-A0A7C1W0I1-F1
#
_entry.id   AF-A0A7C1W0I1-F1
#
_cell.length_a   1.000
_cell.length_b   1.000
_cell.length_c   1.000
_cell.angle_alpha   90.00
_cell.angle_beta   90.00
_cell.angle_gamma   90.00
#
_symmetry.space_group_name_H-M   'P 1'
#
loop_
_entity.id
_entity.type
_entity.pdbx_description
1 polymer ?
#
loop_
_entity_poly.entity_id
_entity_poly.type
_entity_poly.pdbx_seq_one_letter_code
_entity_poly.pdbx_strand_id
1 'polypeptide(L)'
;EVLREGLAVYGVKETVAATRNGQISLLFILKDLRIKGWVCEHCQAVEPGEMKNCPYCGKSTSEVDVVEEIIEFAERTDAEIDFVEDDETLRGLGGVGGLLRFK
;
A
#
# COMPACT_ATOMS: atom_id res chain seq x y z
N GLU A 1 2.60 24.87 -2.79
CA GLU A 1 3.41 23.89 -3.55
C GLU A 1 4.10 22.99 -2.53
N VAL A 2 3.52 21.82 -2.25
CA VAL A 2 3.87 21.01 -1.07
C VAL A 2 4.59 19.75 -1.57
N LEU A 3 5.74 19.41 -0.95
CA LEU A 3 6.57 18.20 -1.16
C LEU A 3 7.54 18.18 -2.37
N ARG A 4 8.50 19.12 -2.42
CA ARG A 4 9.60 19.11 -3.41
C ARG A 4 10.77 18.15 -3.13
N GLU A 5 10.77 17.39 -2.03
CA GLU A 5 11.92 16.52 -1.67
C GLU A 5 11.73 15.02 -2.01
N GLY A 6 10.57 14.65 -2.58
CA GLY A 6 10.30 13.29 -3.04
C GLY A 6 10.19 12.24 -1.93
N LEU A 7 9.88 12.66 -0.70
CA LEU A 7 9.54 11.79 0.43
C LEU A 7 8.04 11.48 0.46
N ALA A 8 7.41 11.36 -0.71
CA ALA A 8 6.01 11.01 -0.84
C ALA A 8 5.86 9.91 -1.88
N VAL A 9 5.00 8.95 -1.57
CA VAL A 9 4.57 7.90 -2.49
C VAL A 9 3.06 7.94 -2.59
N TYR A 10 2.54 7.55 -3.73
CA TYR A 10 1.11 7.52 -3.99
C TYR A 10 0.81 6.44 -5.01
N GLY A 11 -0.43 5.98 -5.03
CA GLY A 11 -0.82 4.84 -5.84
C GLY A 11 -0.55 3.52 -5.11
N VAL A 12 -1.32 2.52 -5.48
CA VAL A 12 -1.39 1.24 -4.76
C VAL A 12 -0.07 0.51 -4.78
N LYS A 13 0.58 0.38 -5.94
CA LYS A 13 1.80 -0.43 -6.10
C LYS A 13 2.97 0.17 -5.34
N GLU A 14 3.17 1.47 -5.50
CA GLU A 14 4.24 2.22 -4.85
C GLU A 14 4.04 2.23 -3.33
N THR A 15 2.79 2.37 -2.87
CA THR A 15 2.48 2.34 -1.43
C THR A 15 2.69 0.97 -0.82
N VAL A 16 2.27 -0.12 -1.48
CA VAL A 16 2.58 -1.50 -1.04
C VAL A 16 4.08 -1.72 -0.89
N ALA A 17 4.86 -1.29 -1.89
CA ALA A 17 6.31 -1.44 -1.83
C ALA A 17 6.91 -0.65 -0.66
N ALA A 18 6.48 0.59 -0.46
CA ALA A 18 6.99 1.46 0.59
C ALA A 18 6.61 0.98 2.00
N THR A 19 5.37 0.53 2.24
CA THR A 19 4.96 -0.02 3.54
C THR A 19 5.68 -1.34 3.83
N ARG A 20 5.76 -2.25 2.85
CA ARG A 20 6.50 -3.52 2.99
C ARG A 20 7.98 -3.32 3.31
N ASN A 21 8.59 -2.25 2.81
CA ASN A 21 9.98 -1.89 3.09
C ASN A 21 10.15 -1.07 4.38
N GLY A 22 9.07 -0.75 5.10
CA GLY A 22 9.10 0.07 6.32
C GLY A 22 9.51 1.53 6.10
N GLN A 23 9.36 2.03 4.87
CA GLN A 23 9.77 3.38 4.50
C GLN A 23 8.73 4.43 4.89
N ILE A 24 7.47 4.06 5.14
CA ILE A 24 6.38 5.00 5.42
C ILE A 24 6.43 5.48 6.88
N SER A 25 6.31 6.78 7.11
CA SER A 25 6.04 7.37 8.43
C SER A 25 4.55 7.58 8.68
N LEU A 26 3.84 8.07 7.67
CA LEU A 26 2.43 8.42 7.73
C LEU A 26 1.76 7.92 6.45
N LEU A 27 0.79 7.03 6.62
CA LEU A 27 -0.02 6.45 5.57
C LEU A 27 -1.37 7.16 5.52
N PHE A 28 -1.80 7.58 4.34
CA PHE A 28 -3.13 8.11 4.07
C PHE A 28 -3.94 7.09 3.28
N ILE A 29 -5.15 6.80 3.74
CA ILE A 29 -6.08 5.88 3.08
C ILE A 29 -7.44 6.55 2.99
N LEU A 30 -8.02 6.59 1.79
CA LEU A 30 -9.41 7.01 1.63
C LEU A 30 -10.32 5.98 2.33
N LYS A 31 -11.22 6.47 3.17
CA LYS A 31 -12.19 5.65 3.88
C LYS A 31 -12.99 4.79 2.90
N ASP A 32 -13.27 3.55 3.31
CA ASP A 32 -13.99 2.55 2.52
C ASP A 32 -13.32 2.13 1.19
N LEU A 33 -12.07 2.53 0.94
CA LEU A 33 -11.28 2.01 -0.18
C LEU A 33 -11.08 0.50 -0.01
N ARG A 34 -11.46 -0.25 -1.03
CA ARG A 34 -11.27 -1.71 -1.12
C ARG A 34 -10.65 -2.03 -2.47
N ILE A 35 -9.55 -2.78 -2.47
CA ILE A 35 -8.85 -3.15 -3.70
C ILE A 35 -8.63 -4.65 -3.69
N LYS A 36 -9.36 -5.36 -4.54
CA LYS A 36 -9.16 -6.79 -4.74
C LYS A 36 -7.74 -7.06 -5.25
N GLY A 37 -7.04 -7.96 -4.59
CA GLY A 37 -5.69 -8.37 -4.96
C GLY A 37 -5.35 -9.78 -4.54
N TRP A 38 -4.07 -10.06 -4.59
CA TRP A 38 -3.50 -11.31 -4.14
C TRP A 38 -2.27 -11.08 -3.27
N VAL A 39 -2.05 -11.99 -2.32
CA VAL A 39 -0.82 -12.10 -1.54
C VAL A 39 -0.15 -13.44 -1.81
N CYS A 40 1.18 -13.45 -1.84
CA CYS A 40 1.95 -14.68 -1.73
C CYS A 40 2.43 -14.88 -0.29
N GLU A 41 1.85 -15.85 0.40
CA GLU A 41 2.23 -16.20 1.78
C GLU A 41 3.72 -16.51 1.96
N HIS A 42 4.39 -16.94 0.88
CA HIS A 42 5.80 -17.35 0.94
C HIS A 42 6.79 -16.19 0.83
N CYS A 43 6.62 -15.28 -0.14
CA CYS A 43 7.55 -14.16 -0.35
C CYS A 43 6.95 -12.79 0.01
N GLN A 44 5.70 -12.78 0.49
CA GLN A 44 4.95 -11.62 0.94
C GLN A 44 4.82 -10.56 -0.17
N ALA A 45 4.76 -11.00 -1.43
CA ALA A 45 4.43 -10.13 -2.56
C ALA A 45 2.92 -9.90 -2.57
N VAL A 46 2.51 -8.65 -2.71
CA VAL A 46 1.11 -8.23 -2.76
C VAL A 46 0.93 -7.36 -4.00
N GLU A 47 -0.08 -7.66 -4.82
CA GLU A 47 -0.45 -6.83 -5.97
C GLU A 47 -1.97 -6.85 -6.22
N PRO A 48 -2.54 -5.80 -6.82
CA PRO A 48 -3.94 -5.79 -7.23
C PRO A 48 -4.23 -6.79 -8.36
N GLY A 49 -5.49 -7.22 -8.45
CA GLY A 49 -5.98 -8.17 -9.45
C GLY A 49 -5.97 -9.62 -8.98
N GLU A 50 -6.02 -10.55 -9.92
CA GLU A 50 -6.09 -11.99 -9.63
C GLU A 50 -4.83 -12.71 -10.10
N MET A 51 -4.32 -13.61 -9.27
CA MET A 51 -3.18 -14.46 -9.59
C MET A 51 -3.37 -15.80 -8.91
N LYS A 52 -3.00 -16.90 -9.60
CA LYS A 52 -3.03 -18.26 -9.01
C LYS A 52 -1.66 -18.68 -8.47
N ASN A 53 -0.59 -18.26 -9.15
CA ASN A 53 0.78 -18.59 -8.82
C ASN A 53 1.62 -17.32 -8.83
N CYS A 54 2.36 -17.09 -7.75
CA CYS A 54 3.20 -15.92 -7.57
C CYS A 54 4.23 -15.81 -8.71
N PRO A 55 4.30 -14.68 -9.45
CA PRO A 55 5.25 -14.52 -10.54
C PRO A 55 6.71 -14.44 -10.07
N TYR A 56 6.94 -14.21 -8.78
CA TYR A 56 8.27 -14.04 -8.19
C TYR A 56 8.87 -15.34 -7.65
N CYS A 57 8.07 -16.27 -7.13
CA CYS A 57 8.57 -17.50 -6.49
C CYS A 57 7.83 -18.79 -6.91
N GLY A 58 6.78 -18.69 -7.74
CA GLY A 58 6.02 -19.82 -8.26
C GLY A 58 5.04 -20.50 -7.28
N LYS A 59 5.01 -20.11 -6.01
CA LYS A 59 4.07 -20.65 -5.01
C LYS A 59 2.64 -20.17 -5.25
N SER A 60 1.65 -20.85 -4.69
CA SER A 60 0.26 -20.42 -4.74
C SER A 60 0.06 -19.06 -4.06
N THR A 61 -0.96 -18.34 -4.49
CA THR A 61 -1.37 -17.05 -3.94
C THR A 61 -2.77 -17.13 -3.35
N SER A 62 -3.06 -16.26 -2.38
CA SER A 62 -4.36 -16.11 -1.73
C SER A 62 -5.01 -14.81 -2.22
N GLU A 63 -6.34 -14.77 -2.33
CA GLU A 63 -7.08 -13.54 -2.59
C GLU A 63 -7.17 -12.70 -1.31
N VAL A 64 -6.96 -11.39 -1.42
CA VAL A 64 -6.95 -10.43 -0.30
C VAL A 64 -7.53 -9.08 -0.71
N ASP A 65 -7.81 -8.23 0.28
CA ASP A 65 -7.88 -6.79 0.06
C ASP A 65 -6.48 -6.18 0.21
N VAL A 66 -5.96 -5.61 -0.86
CA VAL A 66 -4.63 -4.96 -0.86
C VAL A 66 -4.56 -3.84 0.17
N VAL A 67 -5.67 -3.16 0.45
CA VAL A 67 -5.68 -2.09 1.45
C VAL A 67 -5.41 -2.63 2.85
N GLU A 68 -5.96 -3.81 3.18
CA GLU A 68 -5.70 -4.47 4.46
C GLU A 68 -4.23 -4.89 4.58
N GLU A 69 -3.63 -5.44 3.53
CA GLU A 69 -2.19 -5.77 3.50
C GLU A 69 -1.29 -4.53 3.67
N ILE A 70 -1.66 -3.40 3.06
CA ILE A 70 -0.93 -2.13 3.24
C ILE A 70 -0.97 -1.69 4.70
N ILE A 71 -2.15 -1.77 5.35
CA ILE A 71 -2.34 -1.44 6.77
C ILE A 71 -1.48 -2.36 7.63
N GLU A 72 -1.52 -3.67 7.42
CA GLU A 72 -0.72 -4.63 8.19
C GLU A 72 0.78 -4.37 8.07
N PHE A 73 1.29 -4.04 6.88
CA PHE A 73 2.70 -3.65 6.73
C PHE A 73 3.04 -2.34 7.44
N ALA A 74 2.14 -1.35 7.41
CA ALA A 74 2.31 -0.08 8.09
C ALA A 74 2.37 -0.26 9.62
N GLU A 75 1.43 -1.03 10.20
CA GLU A 75 1.37 -1.34 11.63
C GLU A 75 2.64 -2.05 12.12
N ARG A 76 3.17 -3.01 11.33
CA ARG A 76 4.41 -3.74 11.66
C ARG A 76 5.66 -2.86 11.73
N THR A 77 5.57 -1.62 11.23
CA THR A 77 6.69 -0.69 11.18
C THR A 77 6.39 0.60 11.95
N ASP A 78 5.39 0.57 12.85
CA ASP A 78 4.96 1.69 13.69
C ASP A 78 4.64 2.96 12.87
N ALA A 79 4.16 2.80 11.62
CA ALA A 79 3.72 3.93 10.81
C ALA A 79 2.39 4.47 11.35
N GLU A 80 2.25 5.79 11.36
CA GLU A 80 0.97 6.44 11.63
C GLU A 80 0.03 6.21 10.44
N ILE A 81 -1.26 5.99 10.71
CA ILE A 81 -2.28 5.74 9.69
C ILE A 81 -3.41 6.75 9.87
N ASP A 82 -3.73 7.48 8.81
CA ASP A 82 -4.81 8.45 8.76
C ASP A 82 -5.84 8.06 7.69
N PHE A 83 -7.09 7.93 8.13
CA PHE A 83 -8.22 7.58 7.27
C PHE A 83 -8.96 8.85 6.87
N VAL A 84 -8.90 9.17 5.58
CA VAL A 84 -9.46 10.39 5.00
C VAL A 84 -10.88 10.11 4.50
N GLU A 85 -11.89 10.85 4.96
CA GLU A 85 -13.29 10.55 4.61
C GLU A 85 -13.62 10.87 3.14
N ASP A 86 -13.24 12.05 2.65
CA ASP A 86 -13.49 12.49 1.27
C ASP A 86 -12.40 13.47 0.83
N ASP A 87 -11.56 13.05 -0.13
CA ASP A 87 -10.52 13.91 -0.71
C ASP A 87 -10.33 13.57 -2.20
N GLU A 88 -10.65 14.53 -3.07
CA GLU A 88 -10.54 14.37 -4.53
C GLU A 88 -9.11 14.18 -5.01
N THR A 89 -8.13 14.74 -4.29
CA THR A 89 -6.72 14.62 -4.66
C THR A 89 -6.26 13.19 -4.39
N LEU A 90 -6.49 12.68 -3.18
CA LEU A 90 -6.14 11.32 -2.80
C LEU A 90 -6.88 10.31 -3.67
N ARG A 91 -8.17 10.54 -3.96
CA ARG A 91 -8.95 9.73 -4.91
C ARG A 91 -8.31 9.71 -6.30
N GLY A 92 -7.91 10.86 -6.83
CA GLY A 92 -7.20 10.98 -8.10
C GLY A 92 -5.85 10.27 -8.14
N LEU A 93 -5.24 10.04 -6.97
CA LEU A 93 -3.98 9.29 -6.81
C LEU A 93 -4.19 7.79 -6.56
N GLY A 94 -5.43 7.28 -6.61
CA GLY A 94 -5.77 5.88 -6.37
C GLY A 94 -6.22 5.56 -4.94
N GLY A 95 -6.53 6.58 -4.13
CA GLY A 95 -7.11 6.46 -2.80
C GLY A 95 -6.11 6.14 -1.69
N VAL A 96 -4.82 6.00 -2.00
CA VAL A 96 -3.80 5.62 -1.03
C VAL A 96 -2.46 6.29 -1.36
N GLY A 97 -1.73 6.67 -0.32
CA GLY A 97 -0.39 7.24 -0.42
C GLY A 97 0.22 7.48 0.95
N GLY A 98 1.42 8.03 1.00
CA GLY A 98 2.05 8.29 2.30
C GLY A 98 3.32 9.11 2.20
N LEU A 99 3.77 9.56 3.37
CA LEU A 99 5.05 10.21 3.56
C LEU A 99 6.09 9.19 3.98
N LEU A 100 7.31 9.34 3.45
CA LEU A 100 8.43 8.46 3.72
C LEU A 100 9.33 9.03 4.82
N ARG A 101 9.86 8.13 5.66
CA ARG A 101 10.93 8.38 6.64
C ARG A 101 12.30 8.50 5.96
N PHE A 102 12.52 7.73 4.90
CA PHE A 102 13.78 7.62 4.15
C PHE A 102 13.53 7.07 2.75
N LYS A 103 14.54 7.14 1.87
CA LYS A 103 14.53 6.55 0.52
C LYS A 103 15.36 5.28 0.47
#